data_AF-A0A927GXC8-F1
#
_entry.id   AF-A0A927GXC8-F1
#
_cell.length_a   1.000
_cell.length_b   1.000
_cell.length_c   1.000
_cell.angle_alpha   90.00
_cell.angle_beta   90.00
_cell.angle_gamma   90.00
#
_symmetry.space_group_name_H-M   'P 1'
#
loop_
_entity.id
_entity.type
_entity.pdbx_description
1 polymer ?
#
loop_
_entity_poly.entity_id
_entity_poly.type
_entity_poly.pdbx_seq_one_letter_code
_entity_poly.pdbx_strand_id
1 'polypeptide(L)'
;MKKLHQESENVSKGEYIVGHLFGAIGILAGTPQKWFCLPLFMNLQDGVKAIFGWADDAEERQFFHVVQMIDQAFAAARTFGGALLLLDRYFLSIPALQRLTEKNRTADGRLQIVTKAKLL
;
A
#
# COMPACT_ATOMS: atom_id res chain seq x y z
N MET A 1 -7.43 -22.88 -0.91
CA MET A 1 -6.87 -21.84 -0.02
C MET A 1 -6.27 -20.71 -0.86
N LYS A 2 -6.57 -19.44 -0.52
CA LYS A 2 -6.07 -18.24 -1.25
C LYS A 2 -4.59 -17.98 -0.91
N LYS A 3 -3.76 -17.69 -1.92
CA LYS A 3 -2.32 -17.43 -1.78
C LYS A 3 -2.01 -16.02 -2.31
N LEU A 4 -1.34 -15.19 -1.51
CA LEU A 4 -0.86 -13.86 -1.92
C LEU A 4 0.66 -13.91 -2.04
N HIS A 5 1.19 -13.48 -3.20
CA HIS A 5 2.63 -13.35 -3.40
C HIS A 5 3.13 -12.11 -2.65
N GLN A 6 4.16 -12.29 -1.82
CA GLN A 6 4.70 -11.25 -0.96
C GLN A 6 6.05 -10.78 -1.52
N GLU A 7 6.09 -9.56 -2.06
CA GLU A 7 7.35 -8.95 -2.52
C GLU A 7 8.20 -8.37 -1.37
N SER A 8 7.69 -8.42 -0.14
CA SER A 8 8.42 -7.93 1.02
C SER A 8 9.61 -8.86 1.28
N GLU A 9 10.81 -8.31 1.23
CA GLU A 9 12.05 -9.04 1.43
C GLU A 9 12.29 -9.33 2.93
N ASN A 10 11.50 -10.23 3.51
CA ASN A 10 11.67 -10.70 4.88
C ASN A 10 12.21 -12.14 4.88
N VAL A 11 13.39 -12.33 5.48
CA VAL A 11 14.13 -13.61 5.55
C VAL A 11 13.39 -14.70 6.35
N SER A 12 12.33 -14.34 7.09
CA SER A 12 11.62 -15.24 8.02
C SER A 12 10.18 -15.59 7.63
N LYS A 13 9.64 -15.10 6.50
CA LYS A 13 8.28 -15.38 6.04
C LYS A 13 8.30 -16.04 4.65
N GLY A 14 7.45 -17.05 4.45
CA GLY A 14 7.38 -17.78 3.17
C GLY A 14 6.95 -16.88 2.01
N GLU A 15 7.34 -17.25 0.78
CA GLU A 15 7.05 -16.54 -0.49
C GLU A 15 5.55 -16.24 -0.71
N TYR A 16 4.68 -17.02 -0.05
CA TYR A 16 3.24 -16.84 -0.08
C TYR A 16 2.68 -16.75 1.35
N ILE A 17 1.91 -15.71 1.61
CA ILE A 17 1.03 -15.69 2.78
C ILE A 17 -0.26 -16.43 2.41
N VAL A 18 -0.64 -17.40 3.25
CA VAL A 18 -1.89 -18.13 3.13
C VAL A 18 -2.86 -17.55 4.16
N GLY A 19 -3.89 -16.86 3.68
CA GLY A 19 -4.85 -16.14 4.53
C GLY A 19 -5.41 -14.90 3.85
N HIS A 20 -6.12 -14.09 4.63
CA HIS A 20 -6.63 -12.78 4.24
C HIS A 20 -5.61 -11.73 4.67
N LEU A 21 -5.10 -10.92 3.74
CA LEU A 21 -4.25 -9.78 4.08
C LEU A 21 -5.15 -8.55 4.20
N PHE A 22 -5.00 -7.79 5.28
CA PHE A 22 -5.71 -6.53 5.46
C PHE A 22 -4.72 -5.39 5.29
N GLY A 23 -4.95 -4.54 4.29
CA GLY A 23 -4.25 -3.27 4.13
C GLY A 23 -5.06 -2.17 4.80
N ALA A 24 -4.42 -1.36 5.65
CA ALA A 24 -5.08 -0.23 6.29
C ALA A 24 -4.22 1.03 6.19
N ILE A 25 -4.91 2.17 6.05
CA ILE A 25 -4.31 3.51 6.12
C ILE A 25 -4.96 4.25 7.24
N GLY A 26 -4.14 4.89 8.06
CA GLY A 26 -4.60 5.80 9.09
C GLY A 26 -3.88 7.14 9.02
N ILE A 27 -4.46 8.12 9.69
CA ILE A 27 -3.88 9.44 9.90
C ILE A 27 -3.45 9.59 11.35
N LEU A 28 -2.33 10.26 11.56
CA LEU A 28 -1.88 10.64 12.89
C LEU A 28 -2.69 11.84 13.36
N ALA A 29 -3.42 11.69 14.47
CA ALA A 29 -4.22 12.75 15.07
C ALA A 29 -3.97 12.79 16.58
N GLY A 30 -3.94 13.99 17.16
CA GLY A 30 -3.72 14.12 18.59
C GLY A 30 -3.20 15.50 19.01
N THR A 31 -2.69 15.56 20.22
CA THR A 31 -1.98 16.72 20.79
C THR A 31 -0.49 16.43 20.83
N PRO A 32 0.37 17.44 21.05
CA PRO A 32 1.81 17.20 21.19
C PRO A 32 2.18 16.15 22.25
N GLN A 33 1.32 15.94 23.25
CA GLN A 33 1.53 14.98 24.35
C GLN A 33 0.94 13.59 24.05
N LYS A 34 -0.04 13.47 23.15
CA LYS A 34 -0.75 12.21 22.88
C LYS A 34 -1.15 12.12 21.43
N TRP A 35 -0.62 11.10 20.75
CA TRP A 35 -0.88 10.84 19.34
C TRP A 35 -1.58 9.51 19.17
N PHE A 36 -2.55 9.47 18.25
CA PHE A 36 -3.34 8.30 17.91
C PHE A 36 -3.34 8.10 16.40
N CYS A 37 -3.40 6.84 15.96
CA CYS A 37 -3.63 6.51 14.57
C CYS A 37 -5.14 6.30 14.36
N LEU A 38 -5.79 7.21 13.63
CA LEU A 38 -7.19 7.08 13.26
C LEU A 38 -7.27 6.35 11.91
N PRO A 39 -7.91 5.17 11.82
CA PRO A 39 -8.03 4.46 10.56
C PRO A 39 -8.94 5.25 9.60
N LEU A 40 -8.48 5.46 8.37
CA LEU A 40 -9.23 6.09 7.29
C LEU A 40 -9.79 5.05 6.32
N PHE A 41 -8.96 4.08 5.94
CA PHE A 41 -9.33 3.02 5.01
C PHE A 41 -8.84 1.68 5.54
N MET A 42 -9.64 0.64 5.32
CA MET A 42 -9.26 -0.74 5.59
C MET A 42 -9.85 -1.61 4.49
N ASN A 43 -8.98 -2.28 3.75
CA ASN A 43 -9.37 -3.14 2.63
C ASN A 43 -8.88 -4.56 2.86
N LEU A 44 -9.75 -5.50 2.51
CA LEU A 44 -9.39 -6.89 2.38
C LEU A 44 -8.64 -7.08 1.05
N GLN A 45 -7.37 -7.41 1.14
CA GLN A 45 -6.48 -7.71 0.02
C GLN A 45 -6.44 -9.23 -0.15
N ASP A 46 -7.41 -9.74 -0.90
CA ASP A 46 -7.54 -11.17 -1.18
C ASP A 46 -6.43 -11.68 -2.11
N GLY A 47 -5.96 -12.91 -1.86
CA GLY A 47 -5.02 -13.62 -2.73
C GLY A 47 -5.58 -13.80 -4.15
N VAL A 48 -5.06 -12.98 -5.05
CA VAL A 48 -5.49 -12.64 -6.42
C VAL A 48 -5.58 -13.84 -7.39
N LYS A 49 -5.15 -15.07 -7.06
CA LYS A 49 -5.15 -16.14 -8.09
C LYS A 49 -6.53 -16.69 -8.49
N ALA A 50 -7.53 -16.68 -7.61
CA ALA A 50 -8.82 -17.32 -7.89
C ALA A 50 -9.88 -16.39 -8.53
N ILE A 51 -9.76 -15.08 -8.35
CA ILE A 51 -10.76 -14.08 -8.79
C ILE A 51 -10.53 -13.66 -10.25
N PHE A 52 -9.29 -13.76 -10.73
CA PHE A 52 -8.89 -13.31 -12.07
C PHE A 52 -8.97 -14.39 -13.15
N GLY A 53 -9.26 -15.64 -12.78
CA GLY A 53 -9.50 -16.72 -13.74
C GLY A 53 -10.89 -16.67 -14.42
N TRP A 54 -11.71 -15.66 -14.11
CA TRP A 54 -13.09 -15.52 -14.61
C TRP A 54 -13.28 -14.36 -15.61
N ALA A 55 -12.25 -13.54 -15.82
CA ALA A 55 -12.29 -12.45 -16.80
C ALA A 55 -11.05 -12.55 -17.68
N ASP A 56 -11.25 -12.65 -19.00
CA ASP A 56 -10.19 -12.73 -20.02
C ASP A 56 -9.26 -11.51 -20.09
N ASP A 57 -9.47 -10.49 -19.23
CA ASP A 57 -8.66 -9.28 -19.09
C ASP A 57 -7.63 -9.38 -17.95
N ALA A 58 -7.05 -10.56 -17.75
CA ALA A 58 -6.28 -10.90 -16.54
C ALA A 58 -4.85 -10.32 -16.46
N GLU A 59 -4.35 -9.65 -17.51
CA GLU A 59 -2.99 -9.08 -17.50
C GLU A 59 -2.88 -7.76 -16.72
N GLU A 60 -3.95 -6.97 -16.60
CA GLU A 60 -3.86 -5.58 -16.11
C GLU A 60 -4.07 -5.38 -14.61
N ARG A 61 -4.44 -6.40 -13.84
CA ARG A 61 -4.93 -6.22 -12.46
C ARG A 61 -4.12 -6.93 -11.38
N GLN A 62 -2.83 -7.18 -11.63
CA GLN A 62 -1.86 -7.41 -10.56
C GLN A 62 -1.51 -6.10 -9.83
N PHE A 63 -2.50 -5.37 -9.31
CA PHE A 63 -2.21 -4.26 -8.42
C PHE A 63 -1.78 -4.84 -7.09
N PHE A 64 -0.47 -5.05 -6.96
CA PHE A 64 0.20 -5.48 -5.74
C PHE A 64 -0.34 -4.69 -4.54
N HIS A 65 -0.48 -5.37 -3.41
CA HIS A 65 -1.11 -4.83 -2.20
C HIS A 65 -0.57 -3.45 -1.79
N VAL A 66 0.74 -3.21 -1.97
CA VAL A 66 1.36 -1.90 -1.70
C VAL A 66 0.90 -0.82 -2.67
N VAL A 67 0.74 -1.13 -3.96
CA VAL A 67 0.28 -0.18 -4.99
C VAL A 67 -1.14 0.31 -4.67
N GLN A 68 -2.01 -0.61 -4.23
CA GLN A 68 -3.35 -0.25 -3.74
C GLN A 68 -3.29 0.68 -2.52
N MET A 69 -2.36 0.45 -1.59
CA MET A 69 -2.16 1.34 -0.44
C MET A 69 -1.69 2.73 -0.88
N ILE A 70 -0.82 2.83 -1.89
CA ILE A 70 -0.44 4.16 -2.43
C ILE A 70 -1.68 4.89 -2.97
N ASP A 71 -2.55 4.20 -3.72
CA ASP A 71 -3.76 4.81 -4.26
C ASP A 71 -4.72 5.29 -3.17
N GLN A 72 -4.89 4.51 -2.11
CA GLN A 72 -5.69 4.91 -0.94
C GLN A 72 -5.06 6.09 -0.18
N ALA A 73 -3.73 6.14 -0.10
CA ALA A 73 -3.02 7.26 0.54
C ALA A 73 -3.25 8.57 -0.22
N PHE A 74 -3.25 8.53 -1.56
CA PHE A 74 -3.61 9.69 -2.37
C PHE A 74 -5.07 10.10 -2.17
N ALA A 75 -5.99 9.13 -2.08
CA ALA A 75 -7.40 9.44 -1.81
C ALA A 75 -7.57 10.20 -0.49
N ALA A 76 -6.82 9.85 0.56
CA ALA A 76 -6.76 10.61 1.80
C ALA A 76 -6.07 11.98 1.61
N ALA A 77 -4.92 12.02 0.95
CA ALA A 77 -4.09 13.22 0.83
C ALA A 77 -4.78 14.37 0.08
N ARG A 78 -5.68 14.07 -0.88
CA ARG A 78 -6.47 15.10 -1.57
C ARG A 78 -7.26 15.97 -0.61
N THR A 79 -7.82 15.40 0.44
CA THR A 79 -8.59 16.14 1.45
C THR A 79 -7.72 17.13 2.24
N PHE A 80 -6.40 16.87 2.32
CA PHE A 80 -5.45 17.66 3.12
C PHE A 80 -4.53 18.54 2.26
N GLY A 81 -4.64 18.51 0.93
CA GLY A 81 -3.74 19.19 -0.02
C GLY A 81 -2.35 18.54 -0.16
N GLY A 82 -1.93 17.75 0.82
CA GLY A 82 -0.75 16.90 0.76
C GLY A 82 -0.53 16.11 2.05
N ALA A 83 0.32 15.09 2.00
CA ALA A 83 0.60 14.25 3.16
C ALA A 83 1.99 13.60 3.10
N LEU A 84 2.49 13.22 4.29
CA LEU A 84 3.60 12.29 4.44
C LEU A 84 3.05 10.89 4.70
N LEU A 85 3.40 9.94 3.84
CA LEU A 85 3.09 8.53 4.03
C LEU A 85 4.26 7.85 4.74
N LEU A 86 4.06 7.46 5.99
CA LEU A 86 4.99 6.60 6.71
C LEU A 86 4.81 5.16 6.23
N LEU A 87 5.83 4.63 5.58
CA LEU A 87 5.81 3.28 5.03
C LEU A 87 6.88 2.43 5.71
N ASP A 88 6.51 1.26 6.23
CA ASP A 88 7.49 0.32 6.75
C ASP A 88 8.43 -0.18 5.63
N ARG A 89 9.70 -0.41 5.99
CA ARG A 89 10.75 -0.75 5.03
C ARG A 89 10.44 -1.94 4.14
N TYR A 90 9.68 -2.92 4.65
CA TYR A 90 9.39 -4.15 3.91
C TYR A 90 8.37 -3.92 2.80
N PHE A 91 7.63 -2.81 2.83
CA PHE A 91 6.70 -2.44 1.77
C PHE A 91 7.32 -1.49 0.75
N LEU A 92 8.58 -1.09 0.92
CA LEU A 92 9.27 -0.30 -0.09
C LEU A 92 9.62 -1.19 -1.29
N SER A 93 8.88 -1.07 -2.39
CA SER A 93 9.11 -1.79 -3.64
C SER A 93 9.16 -0.84 -4.84
N ILE A 94 9.78 -1.29 -5.95
CA ILE A 94 9.83 -0.52 -7.21
C ILE A 94 8.41 -0.15 -7.70
N PRO A 95 7.43 -1.08 -7.75
CA PRO A 95 6.06 -0.74 -8.12
C PRO A 95 5.44 0.37 -7.26
N ALA A 96 5.70 0.37 -5.95
CA ALA A 96 5.20 1.40 -5.04
C ALA A 96 5.77 2.80 -5.36
N LEU A 97 7.07 2.87 -5.67
CA LEU A 97 7.75 4.11 -6.05
C LEU A 97 7.32 4.63 -7.43
N GLN A 98 7.12 3.74 -8.39
CA GLN A 98 6.59 4.08 -9.71
C GLN A 98 5.18 4.66 -9.57
N ARG A 99 4.31 4.00 -8.80
CA ARG A 99 2.94 4.48 -8.57
C ARG A 99 2.91 5.83 -7.87
N LEU A 100 3.76 6.03 -6.85
CA LEU A 100 3.90 7.32 -6.17
C LEU A 100 4.26 8.44 -7.17
N THR A 101 5.21 8.17 -8.06
CA THR A 101 5.69 9.14 -9.05
C THR A 101 4.61 9.48 -10.06
N GLU A 102 3.90 8.49 -10.57
CA GLU A 102 2.78 8.66 -11.50
C GLU A 102 1.66 9.52 -10.88
N LYS A 103 1.23 9.17 -9.66
CA LYS A 103 0.16 9.89 -8.96
C LYS A 103 0.57 11.32 -8.59
N ASN A 104 1.80 11.56 -8.16
CA ASN A 104 2.27 12.92 -7.86
C ASN A 104 2.30 13.84 -9.09
N ARG A 105 2.31 13.30 -10.32
CA ARG A 105 2.23 14.10 -11.55
C ARG A 105 0.79 14.40 -11.98
N THR A 106 -0.16 13.58 -11.56
CA THR A 106 -1.53 13.57 -12.12
C THR A 106 -2.62 13.91 -11.10
N ALA A 107 -2.35 13.75 -9.81
CA ALA A 107 -3.31 13.95 -8.74
C ALA A 107 -3.30 15.38 -8.20
N ASP A 108 -4.47 15.83 -7.74
CA ASP A 108 -4.66 17.10 -7.04
C ASP A 108 -4.25 16.97 -5.55
N GLY A 109 -2.95 16.84 -5.32
CA GLY A 109 -2.36 16.67 -3.99
C GLY A 109 -0.99 16.01 -4.06
N ARG A 110 -0.15 16.27 -3.06
CA ARG A 110 1.22 15.74 -3.02
C ARG A 110 1.40 14.72 -1.90
N LEU A 111 1.91 13.55 -2.25
CA LEU A 111 2.29 12.52 -1.28
C LEU A 111 3.81 12.35 -1.29
N GLN A 112 4.44 12.34 -0.12
CA GLN A 112 5.85 11.95 0.02
C GLN A 112 5.95 10.71 0.90
N ILE A 113 6.75 9.73 0.48
CA ILE A 113 7.01 8.55 1.29
C ILE A 113 8.18 8.83 2.22
N VAL A 114 7.97 8.56 3.50
CA VAL A 114 9.03 8.49 4.52
C VAL A 114 9.14 7.03 4.95
N THR A 115 10.29 6.42 4.67
CA THR A 115 10.53 5.02 4.98
C THR A 115 11.99 4.79 5.33
N LYS A 116 12.26 3.69 6.04
CA LYS A 116 13.63 3.25 6.28
C LYS A 116 14.11 2.48 5.05
N ALA A 117 14.97 3.09 4.25
CA ALA A 117 15.58 2.41 3.10
C ALA A 117 16.43 1.20 3.57
N LYS A 118 16.45 0.15 2.74
CA LYS A 118 17.47 -0.90 2.84
C LYS A 118 18.67 -0.42 2.03
N LEU A 119 19.85 -0.36 2.66
CA LEU A 119 21.10 -0.30 1.90
C LEU A 119 21.18 -1.65 1.16
N LEU A 120 21.15 -1.57 -0.17
CA LEU A 120 21.37 -2.71 -1.06
C LEU A 120 22.77 -3.29 -0.83
#